data_AF-A0A2J8N1S6-F1
#
_entry.id   AF-A0A2J8N1S6-F1
#
_cell.length_a   1.000
_cell.length_b   1.000
_cell.length_c   1.000
_cell.angle_alpha   90.00
_cell.angle_beta   90.00
_cell.angle_gamma   90.00
#
_symmetry.space_group_name_H-M   'P 1'
#
loop_
_entity.id
_entity.type
_entity.pdbx_description
1 polymer ?
#
loop_
_entity_poly.entity_id
_entity_poly.type
_entity_poly.pdbx_seq_one_letter_code
_entity_poly.pdbx_strand_id
1 'polypeptide(L)'
;MVHFCGLLTLQREPVPLKSISVSVNIYEFVAGVSATLNYENEEKVPLEAFFVFPMDEDSAVYSFEALVDGKKIVAELQDKMKARTNYEKAISQGHQAFLLEGDSSSRDVFSCNVGNLQPGSKAAVTLKYVQELPLEADGALRFVLPAVLNPRYQFSGSSKDSCLNVKTPIVPVEDLPYTLSMVATIDSQHGIEKVQSNCPLSPTEYLGEDKTSAQVSLAAGHKFDRDVELLIYYSEVHTPSVVLEMGMPNMKPGHLMGDPSAMVSFYPNIPEDQPSNTCGEFIFLMDRSGSMQSPMSSQDTSQLRIQAAKETLILLLKSLPIGCYFNIYGFGSSYEACFPESVKYTQQTMEEALGRVKLMQADLGGTEILAPLQNIYRGPSIPGHPLQLFVFTDGEVTGTFSVIKEVRINRQKHR
;
A
#
# COMPACT_ATOMS: atom_id res chain seq x y z
N MET A 1 9.02 11.32 -11.85
CA MET A 1 10.23 11.72 -11.10
C MET A 1 10.44 10.67 -10.02
N VAL A 2 11.62 10.06 -9.91
CA VAL A 2 11.83 8.95 -8.96
C VAL A 2 11.81 9.47 -7.52
N HIS A 3 11.01 8.87 -6.65
CA HIS A 3 11.06 9.10 -5.20
C HIS A 3 11.77 7.92 -4.56
N PHE A 4 12.85 8.23 -3.85
CA PHE A 4 13.54 7.29 -2.98
C PHE A 4 12.84 7.29 -1.61
N CYS A 5 12.91 6.16 -0.90
CA CYS A 5 12.39 6.00 0.46
C CYS A 5 13.55 5.76 1.44
N GLY A 6 13.29 5.97 2.72
CA GLY A 6 14.31 5.93 3.77
C GLY A 6 14.98 7.28 3.95
N LEU A 7 16.22 7.26 4.45
CA LEU A 7 17.00 8.47 4.74
C LEU A 7 17.76 8.93 3.48
N LEU A 8 17.51 10.17 3.04
CA LEU A 8 17.98 10.72 1.77
C LEU A 8 18.73 12.03 1.96
N THR A 9 19.75 12.29 1.14
CA THR A 9 20.42 13.60 1.08
C THR A 9 19.55 14.65 0.39
N LEU A 10 19.97 15.93 0.43
CA LEU A 10 19.38 17.01 -0.37
C LEU A 10 19.35 16.70 -1.88
N GLN A 11 20.35 15.97 -2.37
CA GLN A 11 20.46 15.53 -3.76
C GLN A 11 19.61 14.28 -4.05
N ARG A 12 18.83 13.81 -3.07
CA ARG A 12 18.02 12.57 -3.10
C ARG A 12 18.83 11.29 -3.25
N GLU A 13 20.05 11.29 -2.76
CA GLU A 13 20.88 10.10 -2.70
C GLU A 13 20.60 9.35 -1.38
N PRO A 14 20.47 8.01 -1.39
CA PRO A 14 20.18 7.25 -0.19
C PRO A 14 21.40 7.23 0.75
N VAL A 15 21.16 7.50 2.04
CA VAL A 15 22.15 7.28 3.10
C VAL A 15 22.23 5.78 3.40
N PRO A 16 23.44 5.18 3.55
CA PRO A 16 23.59 3.76 3.81
C PRO A 16 22.79 3.27 5.02
N LEU A 17 21.82 2.40 4.77
CA LEU A 17 21.06 1.66 5.77
C LEU A 17 21.90 0.47 6.26
N LYS A 18 21.88 0.20 7.58
CA LYS A 18 22.62 -0.88 8.26
C LYS A 18 21.73 -1.95 8.86
N SER A 19 20.57 -1.58 9.38
CA SER A 19 19.57 -2.54 9.84
C SER A 19 18.17 -1.97 9.94
N ILE A 20 17.19 -2.86 9.83
CA ILE A 20 15.78 -2.58 10.08
C ILE A 20 15.32 -3.54 11.19
N SER A 21 14.66 -2.99 12.21
CA SER A 21 14.05 -3.77 13.28
C SER A 21 12.58 -3.39 13.40
N VAL A 22 11.70 -4.35 13.18
CA VAL A 22 10.24 -4.16 13.24
C VAL A 22 9.66 -5.00 14.36
N SER A 23 8.89 -4.36 15.24
CA SER A 23 8.05 -5.02 16.22
C SER A 23 6.59 -4.76 15.83
N VAL A 24 5.82 -5.83 15.72
CA VAL A 24 4.39 -5.78 15.43
C VAL A 24 3.64 -6.37 16.62
N ASN A 25 2.69 -5.64 17.16
CA ASN A 25 1.77 -6.12 18.18
C ASN A 25 0.38 -6.13 17.57
N ILE A 26 -0.16 -7.32 17.35
CA ILE A 26 -1.50 -7.52 16.82
C ILE A 26 -2.40 -7.85 17.99
N TYR A 27 -3.36 -6.97 18.25
CA TYR A 27 -4.40 -7.22 19.21
C TYR A 27 -5.72 -7.30 18.46
N GLU A 28 -6.30 -8.49 18.41
CA GLU A 28 -7.53 -8.78 17.67
C GLU A 28 -7.41 -8.40 16.18
N PHE A 29 -8.09 -7.33 15.75
CA PHE A 29 -8.13 -6.84 14.37
C PHE A 29 -7.29 -5.58 14.16
N VAL A 30 -6.42 -5.23 15.12
CA VAL A 30 -5.61 -4.00 15.06
C VAL A 30 -4.14 -4.35 15.21
N ALA A 31 -3.29 -3.82 14.34
CA ALA A 31 -1.85 -3.92 14.45
C ALA A 31 -1.25 -2.59 14.89
N GLY A 32 -0.46 -2.62 15.97
CA GLY A 32 0.51 -1.58 16.31
C GLY A 32 1.89 -1.98 15.79
N VAL A 33 2.51 -1.12 15.00
CA VAL A 33 3.83 -1.35 14.39
C VAL A 33 4.82 -0.34 14.94
N SER A 34 6.02 -0.82 15.30
CA SER A 34 7.18 -0.01 15.65
C SER A 34 8.35 -0.42 14.77
N ALA A 35 8.73 0.43 13.82
CA ALA A 35 9.83 0.20 12.90
C ALA A 35 11.01 1.13 13.23
N THR A 36 12.18 0.56 13.48
CA THR A 36 13.43 1.30 13.70
C THR A 36 14.41 1.00 12.56
N LEU A 37 14.89 2.05 11.90
CA LEU A 37 15.83 1.99 10.79
C LEU A 37 17.14 2.66 11.21
N ASN A 38 18.25 1.94 11.10
CA ASN A 38 19.58 2.40 11.49
C ASN A 38 20.42 2.73 10.25
N TYR A 39 20.92 3.96 10.20
CA TYR A 39 21.72 4.51 9.12
C TYR A 39 23.10 4.94 9.60
N GLU A 40 24.05 5.00 8.68
CA GLU A 40 25.40 5.49 8.93
C GLU A 40 25.86 6.38 7.78
N ASN A 41 26.39 7.56 8.11
CA ASN A 41 27.05 8.42 7.13
C ASN A 41 28.47 7.89 6.87
N GLU A 42 28.65 7.17 5.77
CA GLU A 42 29.96 6.67 5.34
C GLU A 42 30.76 7.69 4.51
N GLU A 43 30.17 8.85 4.21
CA GLU A 43 30.83 9.90 3.44
C GLU A 43 31.83 10.66 4.29
N LYS A 44 32.80 11.28 3.61
CA LYS A 44 33.81 12.15 4.25
C LYS A 44 33.31 13.56 4.54
N VAL A 45 32.05 13.85 4.18
CA VAL A 45 31.41 15.16 4.35
C VAL A 45 30.12 15.04 5.15
N PRO A 46 29.72 16.09 5.90
CA PRO A 46 28.42 16.12 6.57
C PRO A 46 27.27 16.03 5.56
N LEU A 47 26.24 15.24 5.90
CA LEU A 47 25.06 15.02 5.06
C LEU A 47 23.80 15.55 5.75
N GLU A 48 23.15 16.54 5.16
CA GLU A 48 21.78 16.88 5.54
C GLU A 48 20.82 15.84 4.98
N ALA A 49 20.00 15.26 5.88
CA ALA A 49 19.18 14.10 5.54
C ALA A 49 17.69 14.25 5.86
N PHE A 50 16.86 13.68 4.98
CA PHE A 50 15.41 13.64 5.06
C PHE A 50 14.94 12.20 5.07
N PHE A 51 14.11 11.84 6.04
CA PHE A 51 13.47 10.55 6.09
C PHE A 51 12.14 10.60 5.34
N VAL A 52 11.99 9.78 4.30
CA VAL A 52 10.75 9.67 3.51
C VAL A 52 10.18 8.26 3.66
N PHE A 53 8.92 8.17 4.03
CA PHE A 53 8.25 6.90 4.27
C PHE A 53 6.79 6.93 3.82
N PRO A 54 6.36 6.02 2.94
CA PRO A 54 4.97 5.89 2.60
C PRO A 54 4.23 4.94 3.53
N MET A 55 2.93 5.19 3.65
CA MET A 55 2.01 4.49 4.53
C MET A 55 0.70 4.23 3.84
N ASP A 56 0.06 3.13 4.22
CA ASP A 56 -1.30 2.83 3.78
C ASP A 56 -2.27 3.90 4.27
N GLU A 57 -3.29 4.21 3.45
CA GLU A 57 -4.31 5.24 3.76
C GLU A 57 -5.06 4.94 5.07
N ASP A 58 -5.17 3.66 5.42
CA ASP A 58 -5.85 3.17 6.63
C ASP A 58 -4.91 3.09 7.85
N SER A 59 -3.65 3.56 7.73
CA SER A 59 -2.70 3.63 8.83
C SER A 59 -2.60 5.03 9.45
N ALA A 60 -2.35 5.08 10.76
CA ALA A 60 -2.15 6.34 11.48
C ALA A 60 -0.81 6.37 12.24
N VAL A 61 0.07 7.32 11.89
CA VAL A 61 1.29 7.61 12.65
C VAL A 61 0.94 8.30 13.96
N TYR A 62 1.46 7.78 15.06
CA TYR A 62 1.30 8.42 16.38
C TYR A 62 2.63 8.73 17.07
N SER A 63 3.76 8.21 16.57
CA SER A 63 5.07 8.52 17.13
C SER A 63 6.16 8.50 16.05
N PHE A 64 7.03 9.49 16.10
CA PHE A 64 8.25 9.55 15.31
C PHE A 64 9.39 10.05 16.18
N GLU A 65 10.51 9.32 16.16
CA GLU A 65 11.71 9.65 16.92
C GLU A 65 12.95 9.47 16.04
N ALA A 66 13.92 10.37 16.16
CA ALA A 66 15.22 10.22 15.51
C ALA A 66 16.33 10.41 16.54
N LEU A 67 17.20 9.41 16.69
CA LEU A 67 18.42 9.49 17.49
C LEU A 67 19.60 9.74 16.57
N VAL A 68 20.18 10.93 16.62
CA VAL A 68 21.31 11.34 15.79
C VAL A 68 22.43 11.84 16.70
N ASP A 69 23.61 11.23 16.63
CA ASP A 69 24.78 11.62 17.45
C ASP A 69 24.47 11.74 18.95
N GLY A 70 23.66 10.82 19.48
CA GLY A 70 23.25 10.79 20.89
C GLY A 70 22.17 11.81 21.26
N LYS A 71 21.71 12.66 20.33
CA LYS A 71 20.58 13.57 20.52
C LYS A 71 19.30 12.90 20.05
N LYS A 72 18.31 12.82 20.94
CA LYS A 72 16.98 12.30 20.64
C LYS A 72 16.06 13.45 20.22
N ILE A 73 15.62 13.41 18.98
CA ILE A 73 14.58 14.26 18.40
C ILE A 73 13.26 13.50 18.51
N VAL A 74 12.25 14.12 19.12
CA VAL A 74 10.90 13.52 19.28
C VAL A 74 9.90 14.43 18.60
N ALA A 75 9.11 13.88 17.69
CA ALA A 75 8.06 14.64 17.04
C ALA A 75 6.91 14.92 18.02
N GLU A 76 6.48 16.18 18.08
CA GLU A 76 5.29 16.59 18.81
C GLU A 76 4.12 16.73 17.85
N LEU A 77 3.04 15.99 18.12
CA LEU A 77 1.84 16.05 17.28
C LEU A 77 1.11 17.37 17.52
N GLN A 78 0.94 18.17 16.46
CA GLN A 78 0.25 19.45 16.52
C GLN A 78 -0.77 19.56 15.38
N ASP A 79 -1.75 20.46 15.56
CA ASP A 79 -2.63 20.86 14.46
C ASP A 79 -1.81 21.34 13.26
N LYS A 80 -2.18 20.91 12.05
CA LYS A 80 -1.41 21.13 10.82
C LYS A 80 -1.05 22.60 10.58
N MET A 81 -1.99 23.52 10.79
CA MET A 81 -1.74 24.96 10.58
C MET A 81 -0.81 25.53 11.65
N LYS A 82 -0.96 25.07 12.89
CA LYS A 82 -0.08 25.47 14.00
C LYS A 82 1.35 24.96 13.79
N ALA A 83 1.52 23.69 13.41
CA ALA A 83 2.82 23.08 13.14
C ALA A 83 3.59 23.86 12.07
N ARG A 84 2.94 24.19 10.95
CA ARG A 84 3.54 25.01 9.87
C ARG A 84 3.94 26.40 10.34
N THR A 85 3.05 27.10 11.05
CA THR A 85 3.34 28.44 11.56
C THR A 85 4.53 28.43 12.53
N ASN A 86 4.59 27.43 13.42
CA ASN A 86 5.68 27.27 14.38
C ASN A 86 7.01 26.97 13.68
N TYR A 87 6.98 26.09 12.68
CA TYR A 87 8.14 25.78 11.85
C TYR A 87 8.68 27.01 11.12
N GLU A 88 7.84 27.73 10.38
CA GLU A 88 8.24 28.95 9.65
C GLU A 88 8.81 30.01 10.58
N LYS A 89 8.19 30.21 11.76
CA LYS A 89 8.70 31.12 12.78
C LYS A 89 10.08 30.70 13.29
N ALA A 90 10.29 29.41 13.59
CA ALA A 90 11.56 28.91 14.07
C ALA A 90 12.69 29.12 13.05
N ILE A 91 12.43 28.82 11.77
CA ILE A 91 13.36 29.07 10.65
C ILE A 91 13.67 30.57 10.52
N SER A 92 12.66 31.44 10.58
CA SER A 92 12.85 32.90 10.49
C SER A 92 13.71 33.49 11.61
N GLN A 93 13.76 32.80 12.75
CA GLN A 93 14.56 33.17 13.92
C GLN A 93 15.95 32.52 13.91
N GLY A 94 16.30 31.76 12.87
CA GLY A 94 17.58 31.06 12.77
C GLY A 94 17.71 29.81 13.64
N HIS A 95 16.60 29.30 14.18
CA HIS A 95 16.60 28.02 14.91
C HIS A 95 16.57 26.85 13.93
N GLN A 96 17.17 25.73 14.35
CA GLN A 96 16.99 24.45 13.67
C GLN A 96 15.59 23.90 14.01
N ALA A 97 14.76 23.69 12.99
CA ALA A 97 13.40 23.19 13.13
C ALA A 97 13.17 22.03 12.17
N PHE A 98 12.29 21.11 12.58
CA PHE A 98 11.93 19.92 11.81
C PHE A 98 10.42 19.86 11.70
N LEU A 99 9.92 19.58 10.50
CA LEU A 99 8.49 19.39 10.25
C LEU A 99 8.30 17.99 9.66
N LEU A 100 7.37 17.24 10.26
CA LEU A 100 6.84 16.00 9.71
C LEU A 100 5.41 16.29 9.26
N GLU A 101 5.14 16.18 7.97
CA GLU A 101 3.79 16.25 7.44
C GLU A 101 3.59 15.26 6.29
N GLY A 102 2.36 14.79 6.12
CA GLY A 102 1.95 14.08 4.91
C GLY A 102 1.99 15.04 3.71
N ASP A 103 2.53 14.57 2.60
CA ASP A 103 2.65 15.36 1.38
C ASP A 103 1.28 15.91 0.92
N SER A 104 1.27 17.16 0.48
CA SER A 104 0.07 17.84 -0.02
C SER A 104 -0.46 17.26 -1.35
N SER A 105 0.38 16.57 -2.11
CA SER A 105 0.02 15.87 -3.35
C SER A 105 -0.19 14.36 -3.20
N SER A 106 0.18 13.77 -2.06
CA SER A 106 0.01 12.35 -1.76
C SER A 106 -0.14 12.16 -0.25
N ARG A 107 -1.34 11.79 0.23
CA ARG A 107 -1.58 11.61 1.68
C ARG A 107 -0.79 10.46 2.29
N ASP A 108 -0.29 9.59 1.42
CA ASP A 108 0.29 8.31 1.76
C ASP A 108 1.82 8.40 1.88
N VAL A 109 2.43 9.60 1.79
CA VAL A 109 3.89 9.79 1.92
C VAL A 109 4.19 10.81 3.01
N PHE A 110 4.97 10.38 4.00
CA PHE A 110 5.49 11.21 5.09
C PHE A 110 6.94 11.57 4.85
N SER A 111 7.31 12.81 5.15
CA SER A 111 8.71 13.28 5.07
C SER A 111 9.10 14.05 6.33
N CYS A 112 10.29 13.79 6.85
CA CYS A 112 10.86 14.46 8.02
C CYS A 112 12.32 14.85 7.78
N ASN A 113 12.70 16.09 8.05
CA ASN A 113 14.12 16.45 8.12
C ASN A 113 14.71 15.86 9.42
N VAL A 114 15.78 15.08 9.30
CA VAL A 114 16.49 14.41 10.41
C VAL A 114 17.74 15.20 10.84
N GLY A 115 18.13 16.21 10.06
CA GLY A 115 19.23 17.11 10.33
C GLY A 115 20.53 16.70 9.62
N ASN A 116 21.64 17.26 10.09
CA ASN A 116 22.96 17.06 9.48
C ASN A 116 23.73 15.93 10.21
N LEU A 117 23.98 14.82 9.52
CA LEU A 117 24.80 13.71 9.99
C LEU A 117 26.28 14.01 9.70
N GLN A 118 27.14 14.02 10.71
CA GLN A 118 28.58 14.17 10.49
C GLN A 118 29.19 12.92 9.85
N PRO A 119 30.39 13.01 9.24
CA PRO A 119 31.11 11.83 8.76
C PRO A 119 31.27 10.76 9.85
N GLY A 120 30.87 9.52 9.57
CA GLY A 120 30.89 8.39 10.51
C GLY A 120 29.77 8.39 11.55
N SER A 121 28.88 9.38 11.55
CA SER A 121 27.75 9.46 12.47
C SER A 121 26.69 8.41 12.16
N LYS A 122 25.99 7.98 13.21
CA LYS A 122 24.87 7.03 13.12
C LYS A 122 23.56 7.73 13.43
N ALA A 123 22.51 7.35 12.70
CA ALA A 123 21.16 7.79 12.95
C ALA A 123 20.23 6.59 13.11
N ALA A 124 19.40 6.59 14.15
CA ALA A 124 18.33 5.61 14.32
C ALA A 124 16.98 6.34 14.23
N VAL A 125 16.19 6.03 13.21
CA VAL A 125 14.86 6.60 12.99
C VAL A 125 13.82 5.57 13.40
N THR A 126 12.93 5.93 14.32
CA THR A 126 11.85 5.07 14.81
C THR A 126 10.50 5.67 14.46
N LEU A 127 9.68 4.90 13.77
CA LEU A 127 8.31 5.24 13.42
C LEU A 127 7.36 4.26 14.11
N LYS A 128 6.29 4.79 14.71
CA LYS A 128 5.19 3.97 15.21
C LYS A 128 3.86 4.38 14.62
N TYR A 129 3.12 3.38 14.16
CA TYR A 129 1.81 3.55 13.57
C TYR A 129 0.86 2.43 13.96
N VAL A 130 -0.44 2.67 13.80
CA VAL A 130 -1.49 1.68 13.98
C VAL A 130 -2.27 1.50 12.68
N GLN A 131 -2.83 0.31 12.47
CA GLN A 131 -3.73 0.02 11.35
C GLN A 131 -4.77 -1.04 11.74
N GLU A 132 -5.97 -0.91 11.19
CA GLU A 132 -6.97 -1.97 11.23
C GLU A 132 -6.63 -3.04 10.19
N LEU A 133 -6.84 -4.31 10.54
CA LEU A 133 -6.49 -5.45 9.70
C LEU A 133 -7.75 -6.00 9.01
N PRO A 134 -7.76 -6.10 7.67
CA PRO A 134 -8.89 -6.67 6.95
C PRO A 134 -9.00 -8.18 7.17
N LEU A 135 -10.23 -8.67 7.18
CA LEU A 135 -10.55 -10.09 7.16
C LEU A 135 -10.77 -10.55 5.72
N GLU A 136 -9.98 -11.52 5.28
CA GLU A 136 -10.09 -12.12 3.96
C GLU A 136 -11.28 -13.09 3.87
N ALA A 137 -11.69 -13.42 2.65
CA ALA A 137 -12.86 -14.28 2.40
C ALA A 137 -12.71 -15.70 2.98
N ASP A 138 -11.48 -16.19 3.15
CA ASP A 138 -11.17 -17.48 3.77
C ASP A 138 -11.05 -17.42 5.30
N GLY A 139 -11.35 -16.26 5.91
CA GLY A 139 -11.28 -16.04 7.35
C GLY A 139 -9.89 -15.67 7.86
N ALA A 140 -8.91 -15.42 6.98
CA ALA A 140 -7.58 -14.96 7.38
C ALA A 140 -7.59 -13.46 7.72
N LEU A 141 -7.06 -13.10 8.88
CA LEU A 141 -6.71 -11.73 9.19
C LEU A 141 -5.37 -11.38 8.51
N ARG A 142 -5.36 -10.35 7.66
CA ARG A 142 -4.19 -10.03 6.83
C ARG A 142 -3.42 -8.83 7.36
N PHE A 143 -2.15 -9.03 7.70
CA PHE A 143 -1.20 -7.97 7.97
C PHE A 143 -0.15 -7.91 6.87
N VAL A 144 0.14 -6.71 6.37
CA VAL A 144 1.20 -6.48 5.39
C VAL A 144 2.20 -5.48 5.95
N LEU A 145 3.47 -5.87 6.00
CA LEU A 145 4.59 -4.97 6.22
C LEU A 145 5.15 -4.60 4.83
N PRO A 146 4.94 -3.36 4.35
CA PRO A 146 5.32 -3.01 3.00
C PRO A 146 6.84 -2.98 2.86
N ALA A 147 7.33 -3.56 1.76
CA ALA A 147 8.74 -3.65 1.41
C ALA A 147 9.39 -2.27 1.28
N VAL A 148 8.60 -1.21 1.17
CA VAL A 148 9.06 0.18 1.10
C VAL A 148 9.88 0.65 2.30
N LEU A 149 9.79 -0.02 3.45
CA LEU A 149 10.77 0.18 4.53
C LEU A 149 12.22 -0.11 4.05
N ASN A 150 12.38 -0.76 2.89
CA ASN A 150 13.62 -0.92 2.16
C ASN A 150 13.94 0.30 1.27
N PRO A 151 15.06 0.99 1.49
CA PRO A 151 15.54 2.07 0.61
C PRO A 151 15.85 1.63 -0.82
N ARG A 152 15.89 0.32 -1.11
CA ARG A 152 16.07 -0.22 -2.47
C ARG A 152 14.86 -0.05 -3.36
N TYR A 153 13.68 0.24 -2.81
CA TYR A 153 12.50 0.45 -3.62
C TYR A 153 12.34 1.90 -4.03
N GLN A 154 12.16 2.05 -5.33
CA GLN A 154 11.76 3.31 -5.91
C GLN A 154 10.25 3.36 -5.97
N PHE A 155 9.70 4.51 -5.60
CA PHE A 155 8.33 4.86 -5.92
C PHE A 155 8.40 5.82 -7.09
N SER A 156 7.66 5.50 -8.16
CA SER A 156 7.48 6.46 -9.25
C SER A 156 6.59 7.60 -8.74
N GLY A 157 7.23 8.69 -8.32
CA GLY A 157 6.60 9.99 -8.18
C GLY A 157 6.30 10.62 -9.52
N SER A 158 5.35 10.08 -10.26
CA SER A 158 4.58 10.96 -11.13
C SER A 158 3.55 11.64 -10.24
N SER A 159 3.59 12.97 -10.21
CA SER A 159 2.61 13.81 -9.53
C SER A 159 1.19 13.31 -9.83
N LYS A 160 0.41 12.95 -8.80
CA LYS A 160 -1.02 12.70 -9.02
C LYS A 160 -1.66 11.45 -8.43
N ASP A 161 -1.35 11.11 -7.18
CA ASP A 161 -2.06 10.14 -6.32
C ASP A 161 -1.82 8.62 -6.52
N SER A 162 -2.15 7.92 -5.43
CA SER A 162 -1.74 6.61 -4.94
C SER A 162 -2.14 5.37 -5.75
N CYS A 163 -1.14 4.54 -6.04
CA CYS A 163 -1.04 3.13 -5.61
C CYS A 163 0.44 2.90 -5.28
N LEU A 164 0.77 2.20 -4.18
CA LEU A 164 2.16 1.82 -3.82
C LEU A 164 2.73 0.80 -4.81
N ASN A 165 3.06 1.24 -6.02
CA ASN A 165 3.71 0.41 -7.02
C ASN A 165 5.22 0.39 -6.70
N VAL A 166 5.58 -0.47 -5.75
CA VAL A 166 6.95 -0.81 -5.34
C VAL A 166 7.70 -1.32 -6.59
N LYS A 167 8.46 -0.47 -7.30
CA LYS A 167 9.22 -0.88 -8.49
C LYS A 167 10.69 -1.17 -8.14
N THR A 168 11.11 -2.35 -8.59
CA THR A 168 12.45 -2.94 -8.77
C THR A 168 13.55 -2.63 -7.73
N PRO A 169 14.13 -3.64 -7.07
CA PRO A 169 15.29 -3.45 -6.22
C PRO A 169 16.52 -2.97 -7.02
N ILE A 170 17.17 -1.88 -6.58
CA ILE A 170 18.34 -1.28 -7.27
C ILE A 170 19.61 -2.15 -7.15
N VAL A 171 19.77 -2.84 -6.02
CA VAL A 171 20.95 -3.67 -5.72
C VAL A 171 20.61 -5.14 -6.00
N PRO A 172 21.53 -6.02 -6.44
CA PRO A 172 21.32 -7.46 -6.41
C PRO A 172 21.05 -7.96 -4.99
N VAL A 173 20.21 -8.99 -4.85
CA VAL A 173 19.81 -9.59 -3.57
C VAL A 173 21.02 -10.20 -2.82
N GLU A 174 22.12 -10.47 -3.50
CA GLU A 174 23.30 -11.14 -2.94
C GLU A 174 24.24 -10.21 -2.16
N ASP A 175 24.16 -8.89 -2.36
CA ASP A 175 25.10 -7.90 -1.80
C ASP A 175 24.46 -6.92 -0.80
N LEU A 176 23.41 -7.35 -0.09
CA LEU A 176 22.69 -6.46 0.83
C LEU A 176 23.56 -6.04 2.02
N PRO A 177 23.83 -4.72 2.21
CA PRO A 177 24.70 -4.23 3.28
C PRO A 177 23.98 -4.07 4.63
N TYR A 178 22.77 -4.64 4.78
CA TYR A 178 21.96 -4.49 5.98
C TYR A 178 21.19 -5.76 6.34
N THR A 179 20.71 -5.77 7.58
CA THR A 179 19.89 -6.87 8.14
C THR A 179 18.46 -6.40 8.38
N LEU A 180 17.50 -7.34 8.32
CA LEU A 180 16.13 -7.13 8.75
C LEU A 180 15.79 -8.14 9.85
N SER A 181 15.18 -7.64 10.92
CA SER A 181 14.51 -8.46 11.93
C SER A 181 13.07 -7.99 12.09
N MET A 182 12.13 -8.92 12.08
CA MET A 182 10.72 -8.64 12.40
C MET A 182 10.25 -9.66 13.42
N VAL A 183 9.58 -9.17 14.47
CA VAL A 183 8.88 -9.99 15.46
C VAL A 183 7.44 -9.50 15.53
N ALA A 184 6.50 -10.42 15.37
CA ALA A 184 5.07 -10.17 15.58
C ALA A 184 4.60 -10.92 16.82
N THR A 185 3.98 -10.19 17.75
CA THR A 185 3.24 -10.75 18.89
C THR A 185 1.76 -10.58 18.58
N ILE A 186 1.00 -11.66 18.73
CA ILE A 186 -0.41 -11.74 18.36
C ILE A 186 -1.16 -12.15 19.62
N ASP A 187 -2.17 -11.36 19.99
CA ASP A 187 -3.04 -11.56 21.13
C ASP A 187 -4.50 -11.46 20.68
N SER A 188 -5.31 -12.46 21.03
CA SER A 188 -6.74 -12.51 20.70
C SER A 188 -7.56 -13.20 21.80
N GLN A 189 -8.83 -12.84 21.90
CA GLN A 189 -9.84 -13.56 22.69
C GLN A 189 -10.16 -14.94 22.10
N HIS A 190 -9.80 -15.18 20.84
CA HIS A 190 -9.99 -16.44 20.15
C HIS A 190 -8.67 -17.21 20.07
N GLY A 191 -8.74 -18.54 20.04
CA GLY A 191 -7.55 -19.37 19.84
C GLY A 191 -6.93 -19.15 18.45
N ILE A 192 -5.61 -18.97 18.39
CA ILE A 192 -4.84 -18.79 17.16
C ILE A 192 -4.54 -20.17 16.55
N GLU A 193 -5.23 -20.52 15.48
CA GLU A 193 -5.11 -21.84 14.84
C GLU A 193 -3.79 -21.98 14.07
N LYS A 194 -3.49 -20.99 13.25
CA LYS A 194 -2.29 -20.95 12.41
C LYS A 194 -1.91 -19.54 12.03
N VAL A 195 -0.61 -19.34 11.82
CA VAL A 195 -0.03 -18.13 11.23
C VAL A 195 0.74 -18.54 9.99
N GLN A 196 0.38 -17.98 8.84
CA GLN A 196 1.04 -18.23 7.56
C GLN A 196 1.70 -16.95 7.07
N SER A 197 2.70 -17.10 6.21
CA SER A 197 3.36 -15.96 5.58
C SER A 197 3.84 -16.31 4.19
N ASN A 198 3.91 -15.30 3.32
CA ASN A 198 4.60 -15.38 2.04
C ASN A 198 6.14 -15.45 2.19
N CYS A 199 6.66 -15.22 3.41
CA CYS A 199 8.06 -15.26 3.76
C CYS A 199 8.34 -16.39 4.77
N PRO A 200 9.56 -16.96 4.80
CA PRO A 200 9.93 -17.95 5.82
C PRO A 200 9.87 -17.34 7.24
N LEU A 201 9.14 -18.00 8.13
CA LEU A 201 9.05 -17.64 9.55
C LEU A 201 9.81 -18.65 10.43
N SER A 202 10.19 -18.23 11.63
CA SER A 202 10.46 -19.15 12.73
C SER A 202 9.18 -19.94 13.09
N PRO A 203 9.30 -21.10 13.74
CA PRO A 203 8.13 -21.78 14.31
C PRO A 203 7.31 -20.83 15.19
N THR A 204 5.99 -20.92 15.09
CA THR A 204 5.08 -20.14 15.95
C THR A 204 5.20 -20.61 17.40
N GLU A 205 5.54 -19.68 18.27
CA GLU A 205 5.67 -19.91 19.70
C GLU A 205 4.38 -19.44 20.41
N TYR A 206 3.62 -20.38 20.97
CA TYR A 206 2.43 -20.03 21.77
C TYR A 206 2.84 -19.70 23.20
N LEU A 207 2.36 -18.57 23.71
CA LEU A 207 2.73 -18.05 25.03
C LEU A 207 1.84 -18.60 26.16
N GLY A 208 0.76 -19.32 25.82
CA GLY A 208 -0.19 -19.95 26.74
C GLY A 208 -0.76 -21.26 26.18
N GLU A 209 -1.33 -22.09 27.06
CA GLU A 209 -1.94 -23.38 26.68
C GLU A 209 -3.22 -23.22 25.84
N ASP A 210 -3.93 -22.10 26.05
CA ASP A 210 -5.15 -21.71 25.35
C ASP A 210 -4.90 -21.17 23.93
N LYS A 211 -3.63 -20.95 23.56
CA LYS A 211 -3.20 -20.45 22.24
C LYS A 211 -3.82 -19.10 21.86
N THR A 212 -4.19 -18.28 22.84
CA THR A 212 -4.72 -16.92 22.64
C THR A 212 -3.62 -15.90 22.37
N SER A 213 -2.39 -16.22 22.78
CA SER A 213 -1.19 -15.42 22.53
C SER A 213 -0.13 -16.23 21.77
N ALA A 214 0.43 -15.66 20.72
CA ALA A 214 1.48 -16.27 19.91
C ALA A 214 2.55 -15.25 19.49
N GLN A 215 3.77 -15.73 19.30
CA GLN A 215 4.87 -14.96 18.73
C GLN A 215 5.41 -15.66 17.48
N VAL A 216 5.63 -14.87 16.43
CA VAL A 216 6.31 -15.30 15.21
C VAL A 216 7.41 -14.32 14.87
N SER A 217 8.54 -14.83 14.37
CA SER A 217 9.64 -14.00 13.89
C SER A 217 9.94 -14.33 12.44
N LEU A 218 10.36 -13.33 11.68
CA LEU A 218 10.88 -13.55 10.34
C LEU A 218 12.18 -14.37 10.42
N ALA A 219 12.32 -15.39 9.57
CA ALA A 219 13.50 -16.23 9.60
C ALA A 219 14.77 -15.42 9.29
N ALA A 220 15.88 -15.81 9.91
CA ALA A 220 17.17 -15.15 9.73
C ALA A 220 17.60 -15.16 8.25
N GLY A 221 18.20 -14.06 7.80
CA GLY A 221 18.67 -13.92 6.42
C GLY A 221 17.57 -13.62 5.41
N HIS A 222 16.35 -13.28 5.85
CA HIS A 222 15.34 -12.75 4.95
C HIS A 222 15.84 -11.46 4.30
N LYS A 223 15.76 -11.43 2.98
CA LYS A 223 16.22 -10.34 2.14
C LYS A 223 14.95 -9.66 1.67
N PHE A 224 14.57 -8.57 2.35
CA PHE A 224 13.31 -7.81 2.21
C PHE A 224 13.03 -7.38 0.75
N ASP A 225 12.71 -8.35 -0.10
CA ASP A 225 12.64 -8.34 -1.56
C ASP A 225 11.19 -8.32 -2.06
N ARG A 226 10.25 -8.33 -1.12
CA ARG A 226 8.80 -8.24 -1.28
C ARG A 226 8.20 -7.79 0.04
N ASP A 227 6.90 -7.47 0.02
CA ASP A 227 6.17 -7.17 1.24
C ASP A 227 6.11 -8.43 2.12
N VAL A 228 6.24 -8.27 3.44
CA VAL A 228 6.06 -9.39 4.37
C VAL A 228 4.59 -9.46 4.74
N GLU A 229 3.91 -10.50 4.28
CA GLU A 229 2.50 -10.74 4.56
C GLU A 229 2.36 -11.79 5.65
N LEU A 230 1.53 -11.52 6.64
CA LEU A 230 1.08 -12.48 7.65
C LEU A 230 -0.42 -12.72 7.49
N LEU A 231 -0.80 -13.99 7.39
CA LEU A 231 -2.19 -14.46 7.39
C LEU A 231 -2.43 -15.20 8.70
N ILE A 232 -3.29 -14.64 9.55
CA ILE A 232 -3.55 -15.14 10.91
C ILE A 232 -4.97 -15.70 10.96
N TYR A 233 -5.11 -16.93 11.41
CA TYR A 233 -6.41 -17.60 11.46
C TYR A 233 -6.82 -17.82 12.91
N TYR A 234 -7.93 -17.20 13.30
CA TYR A 234 -8.56 -17.40 14.61
C TYR A 234 -9.63 -18.48 14.53
N SER A 235 -9.77 -19.29 15.59
CA SER A 235 -10.66 -20.47 15.60
C SER A 235 -12.14 -20.12 15.43
N GLU A 236 -12.54 -18.94 15.90
CA GLU A 236 -13.94 -18.48 15.88
C GLU A 236 -14.04 -17.03 15.40
N VAL A 237 -13.30 -16.66 14.34
CA VAL A 237 -13.20 -15.28 13.84
C VAL A 237 -14.56 -14.63 13.48
N HIS A 238 -15.57 -15.44 13.19
CA HIS A 238 -16.91 -14.98 12.83
C HIS A 238 -17.86 -14.80 14.02
N THR A 239 -17.45 -15.21 15.22
CA THR A 239 -18.21 -14.99 16.44
C THR A 239 -18.11 -13.51 16.82
N PRO A 240 -19.23 -12.81 17.06
CA PRO A 240 -19.18 -11.41 17.47
C PRO A 240 -18.39 -11.25 18.77
N SER A 241 -17.42 -10.33 18.78
CA SER A 241 -16.55 -10.09 19.94
C SER A 241 -16.54 -8.62 20.33
N VAL A 242 -16.26 -8.37 21.60
CA VAL A 242 -16.13 -7.03 22.15
C VAL A 242 -14.84 -6.94 22.94
N VAL A 243 -14.04 -5.94 22.60
CA VAL A 243 -12.79 -5.62 23.26
C VAL A 243 -13.00 -4.34 24.03
N LEU A 244 -12.61 -4.31 25.31
CA LEU A 244 -12.71 -3.14 26.15
C LEU A 244 -11.30 -2.68 26.54
N GLU A 245 -10.93 -1.48 26.11
CA GLU A 245 -9.73 -0.80 26.58
C GLU A 245 -10.12 0.24 27.63
N MET A 246 -9.59 0.06 28.84
CA MET A 246 -9.82 1.01 29.92
C MET A 246 -8.95 2.25 29.69
N GLY A 247 -9.53 3.44 29.86
CA GLY A 247 -8.79 4.69 29.76
C GLY A 247 -7.61 4.76 30.73
N MET A 248 -6.60 5.56 30.38
CA MET A 248 -5.38 5.69 31.16
C MET A 248 -5.68 6.20 32.58
N PRO A 249 -5.17 5.53 33.63
CA PRO A 249 -5.54 5.83 35.01
C PRO A 249 -5.13 7.25 35.49
N ASN A 250 -4.15 7.86 34.81
CA ASN A 250 -3.63 9.18 35.16
C ASN A 250 -4.30 10.33 34.37
N MET A 251 -5.25 10.03 33.49
CA MET A 251 -5.96 11.03 32.68
C MET A 251 -7.29 11.44 33.33
N LYS A 252 -7.71 12.68 33.10
CA LYS A 252 -8.99 13.17 33.63
C LYS A 252 -10.16 12.49 32.89
N PRO A 253 -11.23 12.11 33.61
CA PRO A 253 -12.47 11.64 32.98
C PRO A 253 -13.05 12.68 32.01
N GLY A 254 -13.66 12.24 30.91
CA GLY A 254 -14.19 13.09 29.84
C GLY A 254 -13.17 13.50 28.78
N HIS A 255 -11.97 12.91 28.81
CA HIS A 255 -10.98 13.00 27.74
C HIS A 255 -10.87 11.65 27.03
N LEU A 256 -10.66 11.66 25.71
CA LEU A 256 -10.53 10.46 24.88
C LEU A 256 -9.57 9.40 25.46
N MET A 257 -8.46 9.83 26.07
CA MET A 257 -7.46 8.93 26.65
C MET A 257 -7.78 8.46 28.08
N GLY A 258 -8.78 9.04 28.74
CA GLY A 258 -9.21 8.69 30.10
C GLY A 258 -10.54 7.93 30.15
N ASP A 259 -11.33 8.00 29.07
CA ASP A 259 -12.60 7.29 28.97
C ASP A 259 -12.38 5.85 28.44
N PRO A 260 -13.14 4.87 28.93
CA PRO A 260 -13.09 3.52 28.38
C PRO A 260 -13.58 3.50 26.93
N SER A 261 -12.88 2.76 26.09
CA SER A 261 -13.21 2.58 24.68
C SER A 261 -13.54 1.11 24.41
N ALA A 262 -14.56 0.86 23.58
CA ALA A 262 -14.94 -0.48 23.19
C ALA A 262 -14.87 -0.64 21.66
N MET A 263 -14.25 -1.72 21.21
CA MET A 263 -14.29 -2.15 19.81
C MET A 263 -15.20 -3.36 19.70
N VAL A 264 -16.21 -3.27 18.82
CA VAL A 264 -17.15 -4.36 18.56
C VAL A 264 -16.86 -4.90 17.17
N SER A 265 -16.46 -6.16 17.10
CA SER A 265 -16.13 -6.85 15.84
C SER A 265 -17.27 -7.77 15.45
N PHE A 266 -17.79 -7.59 14.22
CA PHE A 266 -18.91 -8.38 13.69
C PHE A 266 -18.61 -8.79 12.24
N TYR A 267 -18.07 -10.00 12.07
CA TYR A 267 -17.73 -10.57 10.76
C TYR A 267 -18.52 -11.85 10.51
N PRO A 268 -19.84 -11.78 10.21
CA PRO A 268 -20.65 -12.98 10.04
C PRO A 268 -20.17 -13.81 8.86
N ASN A 269 -20.07 -15.14 9.05
CA ASN A 269 -19.94 -16.07 7.94
C ASN A 269 -21.30 -16.19 7.24
N ILE A 270 -21.48 -15.42 6.17
CA ILE A 270 -22.67 -15.50 5.33
C ILE A 270 -22.34 -16.54 4.26
N PRO A 271 -23.03 -17.70 4.23
CA PRO A 271 -22.85 -18.67 3.16
C PRO A 271 -23.08 -17.96 1.84
N GLU A 272 -22.12 -18.06 0.91
CA GLU A 272 -22.37 -17.65 -0.46
C GLU A 272 -23.55 -18.49 -0.96
N ASP A 273 -24.71 -17.86 -1.15
CA ASP A 273 -25.75 -18.44 -1.99
C ASP A 273 -25.06 -18.82 -3.30
N GLN A 274 -25.30 -20.05 -3.79
CA GLN A 274 -24.79 -20.52 -5.10
C GLN A 274 -24.80 -19.33 -6.05
N PRO A 275 -23.69 -19.00 -6.74
CA PRO A 275 -23.63 -17.79 -7.55
C PRO A 275 -24.85 -17.80 -8.44
N SER A 276 -25.86 -17.00 -8.10
CA SER A 276 -26.98 -16.75 -8.99
C SER A 276 -26.27 -16.30 -10.24
N ASN A 277 -26.34 -17.02 -11.37
CA ASN A 277 -25.59 -16.72 -12.60
C ASN A 277 -25.50 -15.19 -12.79
N THR A 278 -24.48 -14.54 -12.23
CA THR A 278 -24.41 -13.09 -12.14
C THR A 278 -23.74 -12.73 -13.43
N CYS A 279 -24.60 -12.76 -14.43
CA CYS A 279 -24.42 -12.21 -15.74
C CYS A 279 -24.02 -10.75 -15.50
N GLY A 280 -22.74 -10.44 -15.39
CA GLY A 280 -22.24 -9.07 -15.16
C GLY A 280 -22.00 -8.33 -16.46
N GLU A 281 -21.79 -7.02 -16.35
CA GLU A 281 -21.16 -6.22 -17.41
C GLU A 281 -19.70 -5.99 -17.03
N PHE A 282 -18.76 -6.59 -17.77
CA PHE A 282 -17.33 -6.56 -17.49
C PHE A 282 -16.61 -5.58 -18.41
N ILE A 283 -16.11 -4.47 -17.87
CA ILE A 283 -15.38 -3.47 -18.66
C ILE A 283 -13.90 -3.46 -18.27
N PHE A 284 -13.02 -3.63 -19.25
CA PHE A 284 -11.58 -3.62 -19.07
C PHE A 284 -10.98 -2.30 -19.58
N LEU A 285 -10.37 -1.50 -18.72
CA LEU A 285 -9.61 -0.29 -19.08
C LEU A 285 -8.13 -0.62 -19.15
N MET A 286 -7.59 -0.59 -20.35
CA MET A 286 -6.21 -0.90 -20.67
C MET A 286 -5.40 0.39 -20.88
N ASP A 287 -4.41 0.62 -20.04
CA ASP A 287 -3.46 1.72 -20.20
C ASP A 287 -2.57 1.48 -21.43
N ARG A 288 -2.56 2.46 -22.32
CA ARG A 288 -1.76 2.53 -23.55
C ARG A 288 -0.87 3.78 -23.55
N SER A 289 -0.57 4.34 -22.39
CA SER A 289 0.35 5.45 -22.21
C SER A 289 1.79 5.07 -22.59
N GLY A 290 2.65 6.06 -22.81
CA GLY A 290 4.05 5.84 -23.19
C GLY A 290 4.85 5.04 -22.16
N SER A 291 4.50 5.10 -20.86
CA SER A 291 5.17 4.36 -19.78
C SER A 291 5.03 2.84 -19.95
N MET A 292 3.94 2.39 -20.58
CA MET A 292 3.66 0.98 -20.89
C MET A 292 4.59 0.39 -21.95
N GLN A 293 5.38 1.21 -22.67
CA GLN A 293 6.47 0.76 -23.54
C GLN A 293 7.73 0.36 -22.76
N SER A 294 7.76 0.57 -21.44
CA SER A 294 8.91 0.21 -20.62
C SER A 294 9.03 -1.31 -20.43
N PRO A 295 10.26 -1.85 -20.32
CA PRO A 295 10.47 -3.22 -19.87
C PRO A 295 9.92 -3.46 -18.45
N MET A 296 9.52 -4.69 -18.17
CA MET A 296 9.06 -5.14 -16.84
C MET A 296 10.19 -5.14 -15.81
N SER A 297 11.44 -5.29 -16.23
CA SER A 297 12.63 -5.23 -15.36
C SER A 297 13.83 -4.61 -16.08
N SER A 298 14.84 -4.16 -15.33
CA SER A 298 16.11 -3.65 -15.86
C SER A 298 17.01 -4.71 -16.49
N GLN A 299 16.61 -5.99 -16.48
CA GLN A 299 17.32 -7.04 -17.20
C GLN A 299 17.01 -6.97 -18.70
N ASP A 300 18.07 -7.07 -19.51
CA ASP A 300 18.13 -6.79 -20.96
C ASP A 300 17.18 -7.64 -21.84
N THR A 301 16.46 -8.61 -21.25
CA THR A 301 15.57 -9.55 -21.95
C THR A 301 14.11 -9.53 -21.47
N SER A 302 13.71 -8.56 -20.63
CA SER A 302 12.36 -8.58 -20.06
C SER A 302 11.29 -8.07 -21.03
N GLN A 303 10.11 -8.70 -20.98
CA GLN A 303 8.96 -8.30 -21.79
C GLN A 303 8.48 -6.88 -21.45
N LEU A 304 7.88 -6.19 -22.42
CA LEU A 304 7.29 -4.86 -22.21
C LEU A 304 6.03 -4.96 -21.33
N ARG A 305 5.76 -3.93 -20.53
CA ARG A 305 4.56 -3.86 -19.66
C ARG A 305 3.26 -4.04 -20.44
N ILE A 306 3.14 -3.40 -21.61
CA ILE A 306 1.98 -3.55 -22.50
C ILE A 306 1.78 -5.00 -22.95
N GLN A 307 2.85 -5.75 -23.17
CA GLN A 307 2.77 -7.15 -23.61
C GLN A 307 2.25 -8.04 -22.48
N ALA A 308 2.79 -7.87 -21.26
CA ALA A 308 2.31 -8.58 -20.08
C ALA A 308 0.82 -8.30 -19.81
N ALA A 309 0.41 -7.03 -19.89
CA ALA A 309 -0.98 -6.65 -19.68
C ALA A 309 -1.92 -7.19 -20.76
N LYS A 310 -1.48 -7.29 -22.02
CA LYS A 310 -2.25 -7.94 -23.11
C LYS A 310 -2.48 -9.42 -22.83
N GLU A 311 -1.45 -10.13 -22.36
CA GLU A 311 -1.55 -11.55 -22.03
C GLU A 311 -2.54 -11.79 -20.88
N THR A 312 -2.49 -10.97 -19.84
CA THR A 312 -3.47 -11.01 -18.74
C THR A 312 -4.89 -10.70 -19.21
N LEU A 313 -5.08 -9.67 -20.04
CA LEU A 313 -6.40 -9.35 -20.59
C LEU A 313 -6.96 -10.51 -21.43
N ILE A 314 -6.11 -11.17 -22.24
CA ILE A 314 -6.51 -12.35 -23.02
C ILE A 314 -6.95 -13.50 -22.10
N LEU A 315 -6.25 -13.73 -20.98
CA LEU A 315 -6.63 -14.74 -19.99
C LEU A 315 -8.00 -14.45 -19.38
N LEU A 316 -8.25 -13.20 -19.00
CA LEU A 316 -9.52 -12.77 -18.39
C LEU A 316 -10.68 -12.86 -19.37
N LEU A 317 -10.49 -12.44 -20.62
CA LEU A 317 -11.51 -12.57 -21.68
C LEU A 317 -11.90 -14.03 -21.95
N LYS A 318 -10.96 -14.96 -21.82
CA LYS A 318 -11.24 -16.40 -21.94
C LYS A 318 -11.95 -16.99 -20.71
N SER A 319 -11.92 -16.28 -19.59
CA SER A 319 -12.47 -16.72 -18.30
C SER A 319 -13.81 -16.04 -17.98
N LEU A 320 -14.33 -15.20 -18.88
CA LEU A 320 -15.59 -14.49 -18.69
C LEU A 320 -16.78 -15.48 -18.57
N PRO A 321 -17.74 -15.23 -17.65
CA PRO A 321 -18.93 -16.08 -17.51
C PRO A 321 -19.81 -16.09 -18.76
N ILE A 322 -20.44 -17.23 -19.05
CA ILE A 322 -21.41 -17.32 -20.14
C ILE A 322 -22.62 -16.42 -19.86
N GLY A 323 -23.02 -15.66 -20.87
CA GLY A 323 -24.18 -14.77 -20.83
C GLY A 323 -23.84 -13.33 -20.49
N CYS A 324 -22.63 -13.06 -19.95
CA CYS A 324 -22.24 -11.72 -19.53
C CYS A 324 -22.15 -10.74 -20.72
N TYR A 325 -22.04 -9.46 -20.39
CA TYR A 325 -21.68 -8.41 -21.35
C TYR A 325 -20.25 -7.96 -21.07
N PHE A 326 -19.56 -7.47 -22.09
CA PHE A 326 -18.22 -6.94 -21.91
C PHE A 326 -17.86 -5.84 -22.91
N ASN A 327 -16.87 -5.03 -22.55
CA ASN A 327 -16.21 -4.09 -23.45
C ASN A 327 -14.75 -3.86 -23.00
N ILE A 328 -13.93 -3.34 -23.91
CA ILE A 328 -12.52 -3.05 -23.65
C ILE A 328 -12.24 -1.64 -24.12
N TYR A 329 -11.68 -0.82 -23.23
CA TYR A 329 -11.27 0.55 -23.51
C TYR A 329 -9.75 0.62 -23.43
N GLY A 330 -9.09 1.13 -24.47
CA GLY A 330 -7.71 1.62 -24.37
C GLY A 330 -7.72 3.08 -23.92
N PHE A 331 -6.85 3.47 -22.99
CA PHE A 331 -6.74 4.87 -22.57
C PHE A 331 -5.30 5.37 -22.53
N GLY A 332 -5.14 6.67 -22.76
CA GLY A 332 -3.92 7.43 -22.64
C GLY A 332 -4.25 8.92 -22.53
N SER A 333 -3.69 9.80 -23.38
CA SER A 333 -4.20 11.17 -23.58
C SER A 333 -5.57 11.21 -24.27
N SER A 334 -5.89 10.17 -25.03
CA SER A 334 -7.21 9.90 -25.62
C SER A 334 -7.67 8.50 -25.20
N TYR A 335 -8.90 8.13 -25.54
CA TYR A 335 -9.40 6.77 -25.29
C TYR A 335 -10.10 6.20 -26.51
N GLU A 336 -10.08 4.87 -26.62
CA GLU A 336 -10.67 4.10 -27.71
C GLU A 336 -11.42 2.89 -27.15
N ALA A 337 -12.67 2.69 -27.57
CA ALA A 337 -13.44 1.51 -27.20
C ALA A 337 -13.37 0.44 -28.30
N CYS A 338 -13.23 -0.83 -27.92
CA CYS A 338 -13.32 -1.95 -28.85
C CYS A 338 -14.73 -2.06 -29.44
N PHE A 339 -15.76 -1.79 -28.63
CA PHE A 339 -17.14 -1.75 -29.10
C PHE A 339 -17.78 -0.41 -28.72
N PRO A 340 -18.71 0.15 -29.53
CA PRO A 340 -19.42 1.38 -29.18
C PRO A 340 -20.20 1.26 -27.86
N GLU A 341 -20.76 0.08 -27.59
CA GLU A 341 -21.47 -0.28 -26.36
C GLU A 341 -21.03 -1.69 -25.95
N SER A 342 -21.26 -2.05 -24.69
CA SER A 342 -20.96 -3.40 -24.19
C SER A 342 -21.74 -4.46 -24.96
N VAL A 343 -21.03 -5.49 -25.44
CA VAL A 343 -21.60 -6.57 -26.26
C VAL A 343 -21.72 -7.85 -25.45
N LYS A 344 -22.70 -8.69 -25.81
CA LYS A 344 -22.85 -9.99 -25.19
C LYS A 344 -21.64 -10.88 -25.48
N TYR A 345 -21.16 -11.60 -24.48
CA TYR A 345 -20.08 -12.55 -24.62
C TYR A 345 -20.50 -13.75 -25.49
N THR A 346 -20.01 -13.76 -26.73
CA THR A 346 -20.17 -14.84 -27.71
C THR A 346 -18.82 -15.18 -28.32
N GLN A 347 -18.71 -16.34 -28.99
CA GLN A 347 -17.49 -16.71 -29.70
C GLN A 347 -17.06 -15.66 -30.73
N GLN A 348 -18.00 -15.11 -31.50
CA GLN A 348 -17.71 -14.11 -32.52
C GLN A 348 -17.16 -12.81 -31.92
N THR A 349 -17.83 -12.26 -30.90
CA THR A 349 -17.39 -11.02 -30.23
C THR A 349 -16.08 -11.23 -29.48
N MET A 350 -15.84 -12.43 -28.96
CA MET A 350 -14.59 -12.80 -28.29
C MET A 350 -13.42 -12.87 -29.27
N GLU A 351 -13.59 -13.51 -30.44
CA GLU A 351 -12.59 -13.55 -31.50
C GLU A 351 -12.25 -12.15 -32.03
N GLU A 352 -13.27 -11.29 -32.22
CA GLU A 352 -13.07 -9.90 -32.61
C GLU A 352 -12.27 -9.11 -31.56
N ALA A 353 -12.65 -9.22 -30.28
CA ALA A 353 -11.95 -8.58 -29.18
C ALA A 353 -10.49 -9.05 -29.08
N LEU A 354 -10.23 -10.35 -29.20
CA LEU A 354 -8.88 -10.90 -29.20
C LEU A 354 -8.03 -10.37 -30.37
N GLY A 355 -8.64 -10.21 -31.55
CA GLY A 355 -7.98 -9.61 -32.70
C GLY A 355 -7.51 -8.18 -32.41
N ARG A 356 -8.37 -7.36 -31.81
CA ARG A 356 -8.05 -5.98 -31.43
C ARG A 356 -7.00 -5.90 -30.31
N VAL A 357 -7.16 -6.71 -29.25
CA VAL A 357 -6.21 -6.73 -28.13
C VAL A 357 -4.80 -7.10 -28.59
N LYS A 358 -4.65 -8.09 -29.49
CA LYS A 358 -3.35 -8.47 -30.04
C LYS A 358 -2.64 -7.33 -30.77
N LEU A 359 -3.39 -6.41 -31.37
CA LEU A 359 -2.87 -5.25 -32.09
C LEU A 359 -2.61 -4.03 -31.19
N MET A 360 -3.06 -4.05 -29.93
CA MET A 360 -2.83 -2.92 -29.01
C MET A 360 -1.34 -2.66 -28.79
N GLN A 361 -1.02 -1.37 -28.78
CA GLN A 361 0.30 -0.80 -28.50
C GLN A 361 0.16 0.33 -27.48
N ALA A 362 1.28 0.71 -26.87
CA ALA A 362 1.36 1.82 -25.93
C ALA A 362 1.62 3.14 -26.70
N ASP A 363 0.59 3.60 -27.42
CA ASP A 363 0.65 4.68 -28.41
C ASP A 363 -0.35 5.82 -28.16
N LEU A 364 -1.05 5.82 -27.03
CA LEU A 364 -2.07 6.83 -26.71
C LEU A 364 -1.54 8.03 -25.90
N GLY A 365 -0.23 8.10 -25.60
CA GLY A 365 0.38 9.29 -24.99
C GLY A 365 0.39 9.28 -23.47
N GLY A 366 -0.28 10.26 -22.84
CA GLY A 366 -0.38 10.42 -21.37
C GLY A 366 -1.29 9.39 -20.70
N THR A 367 -1.80 9.65 -19.49
CA THR A 367 -2.51 8.65 -18.66
C THR A 367 -3.81 9.20 -18.05
N GLU A 368 -4.72 9.66 -18.91
CA GLU A 368 -5.95 10.35 -18.51
C GLU A 368 -7.14 9.38 -18.40
N ILE A 369 -7.30 8.73 -17.25
CA ILE A 369 -8.36 7.72 -17.01
C ILE A 369 -9.76 8.33 -16.76
N LEU A 370 -9.85 9.60 -16.38
CA LEU A 370 -11.12 10.21 -15.99
C LEU A 370 -12.13 10.27 -17.14
N ALA A 371 -11.68 10.62 -18.35
CA ALA A 371 -12.53 10.74 -19.52
C ALA A 371 -13.20 9.42 -19.93
N PRO A 372 -12.48 8.27 -20.06
CA PRO A 372 -13.13 7.00 -20.35
C PRO A 372 -14.06 6.55 -19.22
N LEU A 373 -13.72 6.78 -17.94
CA LEU A 373 -14.63 6.47 -16.83
C LEU A 373 -15.94 7.25 -16.90
N GLN A 374 -15.89 8.55 -17.20
CA GLN A 374 -17.09 9.35 -17.39
C GLN A 374 -17.93 8.88 -18.58
N ASN A 375 -17.29 8.42 -19.66
CA ASN A 375 -18.00 7.84 -20.80
C ASN A 375 -18.73 6.54 -20.41
N ILE A 376 -18.05 5.63 -19.73
CA ILE A 376 -18.60 4.37 -19.24
C ILE A 376 -19.78 4.63 -18.30
N TYR A 377 -19.61 5.52 -17.32
CA TYR A 377 -20.69 5.83 -16.36
C TYR A 377 -21.86 6.60 -16.99
N ARG A 378 -21.70 7.27 -18.12
CA ARG A 378 -22.82 7.84 -18.88
C ARG A 378 -23.58 6.80 -19.70
N GLY A 379 -22.96 5.65 -19.99
CA GLY A 379 -23.60 4.55 -20.70
C GLY A 379 -24.85 4.02 -19.98
N PRO A 380 -25.81 3.45 -20.72
CA PRO A 380 -26.99 2.82 -20.15
C PRO A 380 -26.57 1.59 -19.32
N SER A 381 -27.14 1.44 -18.13
CA SER A 381 -26.95 0.22 -17.34
C SER A 381 -27.74 -0.93 -17.95
N ILE A 382 -27.13 -2.11 -18.04
CA ILE A 382 -27.79 -3.32 -18.55
C ILE A 382 -28.59 -3.96 -17.40
N PRO A 383 -29.93 -4.08 -17.51
CA PRO A 383 -30.75 -4.63 -16.42
C PRO A 383 -30.30 -6.03 -16.01
N GLY A 384 -30.16 -6.24 -14.69
CA GLY A 384 -29.70 -7.51 -14.13
C GLY A 384 -28.23 -7.83 -14.32
N HIS A 385 -27.45 -6.88 -14.86
CA HIS A 385 -26.01 -7.03 -15.10
C HIS A 385 -25.23 -5.92 -14.39
N PRO A 386 -24.80 -6.13 -13.13
CA PRO A 386 -24.00 -5.12 -12.42
C PRO A 386 -22.68 -4.88 -13.15
N LEU A 387 -22.25 -3.63 -13.18
CA LEU A 387 -21.01 -3.21 -13.83
C LEU A 387 -19.81 -3.62 -12.96
N GLN A 388 -18.82 -4.28 -13.56
CA GLN A 388 -17.53 -4.58 -12.96
C GLN A 388 -16.43 -3.99 -13.85
N LEU A 389 -15.61 -3.12 -13.29
CA LEU A 389 -14.60 -2.36 -14.02
C LEU A 389 -13.19 -2.77 -13.56
N PHE A 390 -12.37 -3.23 -14.49
CA PHE A 390 -10.99 -3.67 -14.24
C PHE A 390 -10.02 -2.72 -14.93
N VAL A 391 -9.08 -2.14 -14.18
CA VAL A 391 -8.08 -1.20 -14.70
C VAL A 391 -6.71 -1.88 -14.76
N PHE A 392 -6.05 -1.81 -15.92
CA PHE A 392 -4.69 -2.27 -16.15
C PHE A 392 -3.83 -1.03 -16.38
N THR A 393 -2.95 -0.71 -15.46
CA THR A 393 -2.04 0.44 -15.55
C THR A 393 -0.72 0.09 -14.87
N ASP A 394 0.34 0.79 -15.25
CA ASP A 394 1.62 0.72 -14.55
C ASP A 394 1.75 1.75 -13.40
N GLY A 395 0.66 2.46 -13.09
CA GLY A 395 0.50 3.30 -11.90
C GLY A 395 0.74 4.79 -12.11
N GLU A 396 1.05 5.25 -13.33
CA GLU A 396 1.29 6.67 -13.61
C GLU A 396 0.01 7.44 -13.97
N VAL A 397 -1.04 7.33 -13.15
CA VAL A 397 -2.35 7.98 -13.41
C VAL A 397 -2.36 9.42 -12.88
N THR A 398 -2.93 10.36 -13.63
CA THR A 398 -3.12 11.76 -13.21
C THR A 398 -4.53 12.01 -12.68
N GLY A 399 -4.67 12.95 -11.73
CA GLY A 399 -5.98 13.49 -11.31
C GLY A 399 -6.87 12.52 -10.54
N THR A 400 -6.26 11.63 -9.77
CA THR A 400 -6.93 10.53 -9.07
C THR A 400 -7.98 10.99 -8.07
N PHE A 401 -7.84 12.14 -7.40
CA PHE A 401 -8.92 12.67 -6.55
C PHE A 401 -10.25 12.78 -7.33
N SER A 402 -10.18 13.27 -8.57
CA SER A 402 -11.35 13.38 -9.45
C SER A 402 -11.84 12.00 -9.89
N VAL A 403 -10.93 11.07 -10.15
CA VAL A 403 -11.23 9.66 -10.51
C VAL A 403 -11.95 8.95 -9.36
N ILE A 404 -11.40 8.98 -8.15
CA ILE A 404 -11.98 8.40 -6.94
C ILE A 404 -13.36 9.01 -6.68
N LYS A 405 -13.49 10.34 -6.84
CA LYS A 405 -14.78 11.03 -6.70
C LYS A 405 -15.79 10.53 -7.74
N GLU A 406 -15.40 10.39 -9.00
CA GLU A 406 -16.26 9.90 -10.08
C GLU A 406 -16.73 8.46 -9.81
N VAL A 407 -15.82 7.56 -9.42
CA VAL A 407 -16.16 6.18 -9.03
C VAL A 407 -17.11 6.16 -7.83
N ARG A 408 -16.86 6.98 -6.80
CA ARG A 408 -17.69 7.08 -5.59
C ARG A 408 -19.11 7.56 -5.89
N ILE A 409 -19.26 8.54 -6.80
CA ILE A 409 -20.57 9.03 -7.24
C ILE A 409 -21.37 7.92 -7.93
N ASN A 410 -20.70 7.08 -8.72
CA ASN A 410 -21.34 6.03 -9.54
C ASN A 410 -21.38 4.65 -8.86
N ARG A 411 -21.08 4.54 -7.56
CA ARG A 411 -20.98 3.27 -6.82
C ARG A 411 -22.20 2.34 -6.94
N GLN A 412 -23.39 2.90 -7.19
CA GLN A 412 -24.63 2.14 -7.32
C GLN A 412 -24.71 1.34 -8.63
N LYS A 413 -23.92 1.70 -9.66
CA LYS A 413 -23.87 0.94 -10.92
C LYS A 413 -23.11 -0.38 -10.78
N HIS A 414 -22.28 -0.51 -9.74
CA HIS A 414 -21.46 -1.69 -9.48
C HIS A 414 -22.16 -2.73 -8.60
N ARG A 415 -23.43 -2.52 -8.24
CA ARG A 415 -24.20 -3.37 -7.31
C ARG A 415 -25.44 -3.96 -7.96
#